data_AF-A0A519ZFK9-F1
#
_entry.id   AF-A0A519ZFK9-F1
#
_cell.length_a   1.000
_cell.length_b   1.000
_cell.length_c   1.000
_cell.angle_alpha   90.00
_cell.angle_beta   90.00
_cell.angle_gamma   90.00
#
_symmetry.space_group_name_H-M   'P 1'
#
loop_
_entity.id
_entity.type
_entity.pdbx_description
1 polymer ?
#
loop_
_entity_poly.entity_id
_entity_poly.type
_entity_poly.pdbx_seq_one_letter_code
_entity_poly.pdbx_strand_id
1 'polypeptide(L)'
;MVQLRLKQTTPTVQIRNISDLSVSKEFVTEGASFNKITFSPNKKHAATSSENGFCSIWDIETGKPVMHLNTIGDYGNIMVTPDNYYMASKSALDGVSFSKDDNFYSFDQFDLYLNRPDIVLSRLGYASPELINFYRSAYLK
;
A
#
# COMPACT_ATOMS: atom_id res chain seq x y z
N MET A 1 16.83 38.41 -9.65
CA MET A 1 16.93 36.96 -9.37
C MET A 1 15.51 36.42 -9.35
N VAL A 2 15.09 35.68 -10.38
CA VAL A 2 13.73 35.12 -10.46
C VAL A 2 13.85 33.62 -10.21
N GLN A 3 13.30 33.16 -9.09
CA GLN A 3 13.18 31.73 -8.80
C GLN A 3 11.84 31.25 -9.37
N LEU A 4 11.87 30.60 -10.53
CA LEU A 4 10.72 29.85 -11.04
C LEU A 4 10.64 28.54 -10.26
N ARG A 5 9.78 28.49 -9.23
CA ARG A 5 9.36 27.21 -8.65
C ARG A 5 8.27 26.64 -9.56
N LEU A 6 8.59 25.56 -10.26
CA LEU A 6 7.58 24.69 -10.87
C LEU A 6 6.61 24.28 -9.76
N LYS A 7 5.31 24.46 -9.99
CA LYS A 7 4.27 23.95 -9.09
C LYS A 7 4.43 22.42 -9.14
N GLN A 8 5.04 21.82 -8.12
CA GLN A 8 5.05 20.36 -7.99
C GLN A 8 3.59 19.95 -7.83
N THR A 9 3.00 19.44 -8.91
CA THR A 9 1.68 18.84 -8.86
C THR A 9 1.86 17.50 -8.16
N THR A 10 1.21 17.33 -7.02
CA THR A 10 1.09 15.99 -6.39
C THR A 10 0.55 15.03 -7.45
N PRO A 11 1.17 13.87 -7.66
CA PRO A 11 0.67 12.93 -8.66
C PRO A 11 -0.75 12.49 -8.30
N THR A 12 -1.56 12.28 -9.33
CA THR A 12 -2.95 11.84 -9.19
C THR A 12 -3.23 10.65 -10.08
N VAL A 13 -4.04 9.72 -9.59
CA VAL A 13 -4.64 8.68 -10.42
C VAL A 13 -6.02 9.15 -10.82
N GLN A 14 -6.32 9.13 -12.12
CA GLN A 14 -7.63 9.49 -12.65
C GLN A 14 -8.29 8.29 -13.32
N ILE A 15 -9.57 8.11 -13.03
CA ILE A 15 -10.46 7.28 -13.82
C ILE A 15 -11.20 8.21 -14.77
N ARG A 16 -11.17 7.89 -16.06
CA ARG A 16 -11.78 8.71 -17.11
C ARG A 16 -12.79 7.90 -17.90
N ASN A 17 -13.86 8.56 -18.32
CA ASN A 17 -14.74 8.01 -19.32
C ASN A 17 -14.00 8.00 -20.67
N ILE A 18 -14.01 6.86 -21.36
CA ILE A 18 -13.29 6.70 -22.63
C ILE A 18 -13.95 7.52 -23.75
N SER A 19 -15.27 7.71 -23.72
CA SER A 19 -16.00 8.37 -24.82
C SER A 19 -15.72 9.87 -24.93
N ASP A 20 -15.45 10.54 -23.81
CA ASP A 20 -15.30 12.00 -23.75
C ASP A 20 -14.08 12.46 -22.92
N LEU A 21 -13.29 11.52 -22.39
CA LEU A 21 -12.11 11.75 -21.54
C LEU A 21 -12.39 12.53 -20.26
N SER A 22 -13.67 12.72 -19.91
CA SER A 22 -14.08 13.35 -18.66
C SER A 22 -13.59 12.54 -17.48
N VAL A 23 -13.13 13.23 -16.43
CA VAL A 23 -12.67 12.60 -15.20
C VAL A 23 -13.89 12.15 -14.41
N SER A 24 -14.05 10.84 -14.22
CA SER A 24 -15.09 10.28 -13.36
C SER A 24 -14.66 10.24 -11.90
N LYS A 25 -13.37 9.98 -11.64
CA LYS A 25 -12.76 10.00 -10.31
C LYS A 25 -11.31 10.46 -10.38
N GLU A 26 -10.85 11.11 -9.33
CA GLU A 26 -9.46 11.53 -9.15
C GLU A 26 -9.02 11.23 -7.72
N PHE A 27 -7.84 10.62 -7.58
CA PHE A 27 -7.25 10.23 -6.31
C PHE A 27 -5.89 10.88 -6.19
N VAL A 28 -5.67 11.62 -5.11
CA VAL A 28 -4.36 12.20 -4.78
C VAL A 28 -3.49 11.10 -4.21
N THR A 29 -2.27 10.95 -4.74
CA THR A 29 -1.34 9.96 -4.21
C THR A 29 -0.44 10.57 -3.14
N GLU A 30 -0.20 9.83 -2.06
CA GLU A 30 0.65 10.29 -0.95
C GLU A 30 2.15 9.98 -1.18
N GLY A 31 2.60 9.91 -2.44
CA GLY A 31 3.95 9.43 -2.76
C GLY A 31 4.55 9.93 -4.06
N ALA A 32 5.81 9.55 -4.31
CA ALA A 32 6.62 9.93 -5.46
C ALA A 32 5.98 9.54 -6.81
N SER A 33 6.52 10.08 -7.90
CA SER A 33 6.09 9.79 -9.29
C SER A 33 5.91 8.29 -9.53
N PHE A 34 4.71 7.89 -9.96
CA PHE A 34 4.42 6.53 -10.38
C PHE A 34 4.45 6.49 -11.91
N ASN A 35 5.20 5.54 -12.48
CA ASN A 35 5.40 5.46 -13.93
C ASN A 35 4.56 4.34 -14.56
N LYS A 36 3.87 3.52 -13.75
CA LYS A 36 3.01 2.42 -14.21
C LYS A 36 1.73 2.32 -13.37
N ILE A 37 0.64 1.92 -14.03
CA ILE A 37 -0.64 1.59 -13.43
C ILE A 37 -1.20 0.32 -14.08
N THR A 38 -1.83 -0.55 -13.30
CA THR A 38 -2.53 -1.74 -13.81
C THR A 38 -3.81 -1.99 -13.02
N PHE A 39 -4.78 -2.68 -13.64
CA PHE A 39 -5.99 -3.12 -12.96
C PHE A 39 -5.85 -4.57 -12.50
N SER A 40 -6.43 -4.84 -11.34
CA SER A 40 -6.69 -6.22 -10.92
C SER A 40 -7.64 -6.93 -11.91
N PRO A 41 -7.55 -8.27 -12.06
CA PRO A 41 -8.41 -9.01 -12.99
C PRO A 41 -9.91 -8.84 -12.70
N ASN A 42 -10.29 -8.71 -11.43
CA ASN A 42 -11.67 -8.48 -11.01
C ASN A 42 -12.10 -7.01 -11.05
N LYS A 43 -11.22 -6.09 -11.49
CA LYS A 43 -11.44 -4.63 -11.61
C LYS A 43 -11.83 -3.92 -10.32
N LYS A 44 -11.69 -4.57 -9.15
CA LYS A 44 -11.96 -3.94 -7.85
C LYS A 44 -10.82 -3.03 -7.41
N HIS A 45 -9.60 -3.40 -7.79
CA HIS A 45 -8.40 -2.67 -7.45
C HIS A 45 -7.63 -2.15 -8.67
N ALA A 46 -6.91 -1.04 -8.50
CA ALA A 46 -5.77 -0.66 -9.32
C ALA A 46 -4.48 -0.69 -8.50
N ALA A 47 -3.37 -1.00 -9.15
CA ALA A 47 -2.03 -0.91 -8.57
C ALA A 47 -1.22 0.15 -9.31
N THR A 48 -0.61 1.07 -8.57
CA THR A 48 0.40 2.00 -9.08
C THR A 48 1.76 1.63 -8.53
N SER A 49 2.82 1.76 -9.33
CA SER A 49 4.19 1.46 -8.90
C SER A 49 5.16 2.59 -9.29
N SER A 50 6.08 2.89 -8.38
CA SER A 50 7.17 3.85 -8.59
C SER A 50 8.50 3.12 -8.81
N GLU A 51 9.51 3.84 -9.28
CA GLU A 51 10.83 3.27 -9.58
C GLU A 51 11.58 2.78 -8.33
N ASN A 52 11.21 3.27 -7.14
CA ASN A 52 11.85 2.88 -5.88
C ASN A 52 11.24 1.61 -5.23
N GLY A 53 10.36 0.90 -5.94
CA GLY A 53 9.70 -0.30 -5.44
C GLY A 53 8.42 -0.04 -4.62
N PHE A 54 8.09 1.23 -4.33
CA PHE A 54 6.85 1.57 -3.65
C PHE A 54 5.66 1.42 -4.59
N CYS A 55 4.72 0.57 -4.19
CA CYS A 55 3.47 0.33 -4.87
C CYS A 55 2.29 0.74 -3.98
N SER A 56 1.23 1.27 -4.57
CA SER A 56 -0.03 1.53 -3.89
C SER A 56 -1.16 0.76 -4.55
N ILE A 57 -2.00 0.13 -3.74
CA ILE A 57 -3.20 -0.58 -4.18
C ILE A 57 -4.41 0.27 -3.80
N TRP A 58 -5.27 0.54 -4.78
CA TRP A 58 -6.39 1.45 -4.69
C TRP A 58 -7.70 0.69 -4.87
N ASP A 59 -8.69 0.99 -4.05
CA ASP A 59 -10.07 0.56 -4.29
C ASP A 59 -10.70 1.48 -5.33
N ILE A 60 -11.17 0.91 -6.43
CA ILE A 60 -11.67 1.65 -7.59
C ILE A 60 -12.99 2.36 -7.28
N GLU A 61 -13.84 1.76 -6.44
CA GLU A 61 -15.17 2.29 -6.14
C GLU A 61 -15.07 3.50 -5.22
N THR A 62 -14.29 3.39 -4.15
CA THR A 62 -14.15 4.41 -3.11
C THR A 62 -13.03 5.40 -3.40
N GLY A 63 -12.04 5.01 -4.21
CA GLY A 63 -10.86 5.83 -4.47
C GLY A 63 -9.84 5.88 -3.37
N LYS A 64 -9.98 5.03 -2.35
CA LYS A 64 -9.11 5.04 -1.17
C LYS A 64 -7.97 4.02 -1.34
N PRO A 65 -6.78 4.30 -0.80
CA PRO A 65 -5.74 3.29 -0.71
C PRO A 65 -6.24 2.14 0.17
N VAL A 66 -6.05 0.92 -0.32
CA VAL A 66 -6.31 -0.33 0.41
C VAL A 66 -5.06 -0.73 1.18
N MET A 67 -3.90 -0.56 0.55
CA MET A 67 -2.58 -0.83 1.11
C MET A 67 -1.46 -0.26 0.26
N HIS A 68 -0.29 -0.18 0.87
CA HIS A 68 0.99 0.07 0.23
C HIS A 68 1.83 -1.20 0.28
N LEU A 69 2.54 -1.49 -0.81
CA LEU A 69 3.49 -2.58 -0.90
C LEU A 69 4.87 -2.01 -1.14
N ASN A 70 5.85 -2.53 -0.43
CA ASN A 70 7.24 -2.15 -0.62
C ASN A 70 8.13 -3.39 -0.66
N THR A 71 9.09 -3.39 -1.58
CA THR A 71 10.10 -4.44 -1.70
C THR A 71 11.34 -4.01 -0.91
N ILE A 72 11.82 -4.86 -0.02
CA ILE A 72 13.02 -4.61 0.78
C ILE A 72 14.19 -5.33 0.12
N GLY A 73 14.69 -4.80 -1.01
CA GLY A 73 15.76 -5.43 -1.78
C GLY A 73 15.51 -6.94 -2.03
N ASP A 74 16.53 -7.75 -1.78
CA ASP A 74 16.44 -9.22 -1.86
C ASP A 74 15.83 -9.88 -0.61
N TYR A 75 15.54 -9.09 0.43
CA TYR A 75 15.00 -9.55 1.71
C TYR A 75 13.49 -9.82 1.66
N GLY A 76 12.80 -9.41 0.59
CA GLY A 76 11.41 -9.75 0.35
C GLY A 76 10.50 -8.52 0.32
N ASN A 77 9.32 -8.61 0.91
CA ASN A 77 8.31 -7.57 0.81
C ASN A 77 7.54 -7.35 2.11
N ILE A 78 6.96 -6.15 2.19
CA ILE A 78 6.01 -5.75 3.22
C ILE A 78 4.77 -5.14 2.56
N MET A 79 3.61 -5.49 3.09
CA MET A 79 2.32 -4.87 2.78
C MET A 79 1.82 -4.15 4.03
N VAL A 80 1.47 -2.88 3.91
CA VAL A 80 1.02 -2.02 5.02
C VAL A 80 -0.33 -1.40 4.65
N THR A 81 -1.30 -1.48 5.55
CA THR A 81 -2.60 -0.83 5.40
C THR A 81 -2.54 0.63 5.87
N PRO A 82 -3.48 1.50 5.43
CA PRO A 82 -3.50 2.91 5.87
C PRO A 82 -3.67 3.12 7.39
N ASP A 83 -4.17 2.11 8.11
CA ASP A 83 -4.29 2.07 9.57
C ASP A 83 -3.16 1.27 10.24
N ASN A 84 -2.02 1.13 9.55
CA ASN A 84 -0.74 0.60 10.05
C ASN A 84 -0.68 -0.89 10.39
N TYR A 85 -1.69 -1.68 10.01
CA TYR A 85 -1.56 -3.14 10.04
C TYR A 85 -0.67 -3.59 8.88
N TYR A 86 0.20 -4.57 9.13
CA TYR A 86 1.09 -5.07 8.10
C TYR A 86 1.19 -6.59 8.06
N MET A 87 1.76 -7.06 6.96
CA MET A 87 2.24 -8.41 6.75
C MET A 87 3.57 -8.30 6.01
N ALA A 88 4.59 -9.02 6.47
CA ALA A 88 5.90 -9.05 5.85
C ALA A 88 6.39 -10.49 5.68
N SER A 89 7.24 -10.72 4.68
CA SER A 89 8.03 -11.96 4.63
C SER A 89 8.99 -12.00 5.82
N LYS A 90 9.27 -13.20 6.36
CA LYS A 90 10.14 -13.35 7.54
C LYS A 90 11.50 -12.64 7.38
N SER A 91 12.12 -12.78 6.22
CA SER A 91 13.40 -12.13 5.90
C SER A 91 13.33 -10.61 5.77
N ALA A 92 12.14 -10.04 5.56
CA ALA A 92 11.95 -8.61 5.46
C ALA A 92 11.89 -7.94 6.85
N LEU A 93 11.56 -8.68 7.91
CA LEU A 93 11.36 -8.14 9.26
C LEU A 93 12.60 -7.42 9.81
N ASP A 94 13.81 -7.94 9.53
CA ASP A 94 15.07 -7.30 9.95
C ASP A 94 15.27 -5.91 9.33
N GLY A 95 14.62 -5.63 8.20
CA GLY A 95 14.65 -4.34 7.51
C GLY A 95 13.50 -3.40 7.88
N VAL A 96 12.59 -3.80 8.77
CA VAL A 96 11.43 -3.01 9.18
C VAL A 96 11.75 -2.27 10.47
N SER A 97 11.48 -0.97 10.49
CA SER A 97 11.47 -0.15 11.70
C SER A 97 10.18 0.66 11.75
N PHE A 98 9.71 0.93 12.97
CA PHE A 98 8.62 1.87 13.18
C PHE A 98 9.22 3.23 13.48
N SER A 99 8.79 4.25 12.76
CA SER A 99 9.08 5.63 13.12
C SER A 99 7.87 6.26 13.81
N LYS A 100 8.13 6.99 14.88
CA LYS A 100 7.15 7.87 15.51
C LYS A 100 7.88 9.12 15.96
N ASP A 101 7.42 10.27 15.48
CA ASP A 101 8.13 11.54 15.60
C ASP A 101 9.56 11.39 15.02
N ASP A 102 10.58 11.83 15.76
CA ASP A 102 11.99 11.69 15.35
C ASP A 102 12.65 10.38 15.84
N ASN A 103 11.87 9.45 16.40
CA ASN A 103 12.38 8.21 16.97
C ASN A 103 12.12 7.01 16.06
N PHE A 104 13.08 6.08 16.06
CA PHE A 104 12.97 4.79 15.41
C PHE A 104 12.93 3.68 16.46
N TYR A 105 12.06 2.71 16.22
CA TYR A 105 11.83 1.59 17.11
C TYR A 105 11.98 0.28 16.34
N SER A 106 12.56 -0.73 17.00
CA SER A 106 12.60 -2.09 16.45
C SER A 106 11.18 -2.59 16.19
N PHE A 107 11.02 -3.38 15.12
CA PHE A 107 9.72 -3.95 14.76
C PHE A 107 9.13 -4.82 15.87
N ASP A 108 9.97 -5.50 16.66
CA ASP A 108 9.55 -6.42 17.73
C ASP A 108 8.60 -5.78 18.75
N GLN A 109 8.75 -4.47 18.99
CA GLN A 109 7.91 -3.75 19.97
C GLN A 109 6.45 -3.63 19.52
N PHE A 110 6.22 -3.64 18.20
CA PHE A 110 4.90 -3.40 17.61
C PHE A 110 4.35 -4.64 16.89
N ASP A 111 5.20 -5.61 16.57
CA ASP A 111 4.84 -6.82 15.82
C ASP A 111 3.67 -7.56 16.46
N LEU A 112 3.66 -7.66 17.79
CA LEU A 112 2.58 -8.30 18.55
C LEU A 112 1.19 -7.71 18.30
N TYR A 113 1.10 -6.45 17.84
CA TYR A 113 -0.18 -5.76 17.64
C TYR A 113 -0.45 -5.43 16.17
N LEU A 114 0.59 -5.05 15.42
CA LEU A 114 0.48 -4.51 14.08
C LEU A 114 0.73 -5.57 12.99
N ASN A 115 1.41 -6.68 13.29
CA ASN A 115 1.55 -7.79 12.35
C ASN A 115 0.23 -8.56 12.27
N ARG A 116 -0.62 -8.14 11.34
CA ARG A 116 -1.99 -8.64 11.16
C ARG A 116 -2.21 -9.13 9.73
N PRO A 117 -1.61 -10.26 9.33
CA PRO A 117 -1.82 -10.84 8.01
C PRO A 117 -3.29 -11.11 7.70
N ASP A 118 -4.11 -11.44 8.70
CA ASP A 118 -5.54 -11.65 8.52
C ASP A 118 -6.27 -10.37 8.05
N ILE A 119 -5.92 -9.20 8.57
CA ILE A 119 -6.48 -7.91 8.13
C ILE A 119 -6.00 -7.58 6.72
N VAL A 120 -4.69 -7.69 6.48
CA VAL A 120 -4.07 -7.38 5.17
C VAL A 120 -4.70 -8.24 4.07
N LEU A 121 -4.75 -9.56 4.27
CA LEU A 121 -5.28 -10.52 3.29
C LEU A 121 -6.79 -10.36 3.09
N SER A 122 -7.54 -10.06 4.16
CA SER A 122 -8.98 -9.79 4.05
C SER A 122 -9.29 -8.56 3.19
N ARG A 123 -8.44 -7.52 3.23
CA ARG A 123 -8.62 -6.31 2.41
C ARG A 123 -8.34 -6.53 0.94
N LEU A 124 -7.36 -7.38 0.62
CA LEU A 124 -7.10 -7.77 -0.77
C LEU A 124 -8.25 -8.54 -1.40
N GLY A 125 -8.98 -9.33 -0.61
CA GLY A 125 -10.13 -10.09 -1.09
C GLY A 125 -9.79 -11.23 -2.06
N TYR A 126 -8.52 -11.63 -2.14
CA TYR A 126 -8.04 -12.77 -2.96
C TYR A 126 -7.63 -13.99 -2.12
N ALA A 127 -7.43 -13.82 -0.81
CA ALA A 127 -7.07 -14.91 0.08
C ALA A 127 -8.28 -15.76 0.48
N SER A 128 -8.06 -17.05 0.71
CA SER A 128 -9.13 -17.95 1.14
C SER A 128 -9.58 -17.64 2.58
N PRO A 129 -10.86 -17.86 2.93
CA PRO A 129 -11.35 -17.69 4.29
C PRO A 129 -10.57 -18.52 5.32
N GLU A 130 -10.13 -19.72 4.95
CA GLU A 130 -9.34 -20.63 5.80
C GLU A 130 -7.99 -20.00 6.16
N LEU A 131 -7.30 -19.41 5.18
CA LEU A 131 -6.01 -18.75 5.40
C LEU A 131 -6.16 -17.51 6.29
N ILE A 132 -7.19 -16.71 6.05
CA ILE A 132 -7.50 -15.53 6.89
C ILE A 132 -7.77 -15.97 8.34
N ASN A 133 -8.58 -17.02 8.52
CA ASN A 133 -8.91 -17.55 9.85
C ASN A 133 -7.71 -18.17 10.55
N PHE A 134 -6.80 -18.83 9.82
CA PHE A 134 -5.54 -19.34 10.35
C PHE A 134 -4.71 -18.22 10.98
N TYR A 135 -4.47 -17.13 10.25
CA TYR A 135 -3.70 -16.00 10.76
C TYR A 135 -4.40 -15.27 11.92
N ARG A 136 -5.72 -15.11 11.84
CA ARG A 136 -6.50 -14.52 12.94
C ARG A 136 -6.38 -15.36 14.21
N SER A 137 -6.44 -16.68 14.08
CA SER A 137 -6.32 -17.60 15.21
C SER A 137 -4.90 -17.60 15.80
N ALA A 138 -3.88 -17.43 14.97
CA ALA A 138 -2.50 -17.31 15.43
C ALA A 138 -2.27 -16.02 16.25
N TYR A 139 -2.91 -14.91 15.86
CA TYR A 139 -2.83 -13.64 16.59
C TYR A 139 -3.55 -13.65 17.95
N LEU A 140 -4.63 -14.43 18.09
CA LEU A 140 -5.44 -14.47 19.32
C LEU A 140 -4.92 -15.44 20.39
N LYS A 141 -3.80 -16.13 20.14
CA LYS A 141 -3.18 -17.07 21.08
C LYS A 141 -2.06 -16.41 21.85
#